data_AF-A0A1H1JMM1-F1
#
_entry.id   AF-A0A1H1JMM1-F1
#
_cell.length_a   1.000
_cell.length_b   1.000
_cell.length_c   1.000
_cell.angle_alpha   90.00
_cell.angle_beta   90.00
_cell.angle_gamma   90.00
#
_symmetry.space_group_name_H-M   'P 1'
#
loop_
_entity.id
_entity.type
_entity.pdbx_description
1 polymer ?
#
loop_
_entity_poly.entity_id
_entity_poly.type
_entity_poly.pdbx_seq_one_letter_code
_entity_poly.pdbx_strand_id
1 'polypeptide(L)'
;MRNNSQKVPPPGYTTSKILFPALNILNEELGFQDSAIQLAELAARILGEQAVASDFGIGDFLAREFNARSIPHGTHDLVHLARFSHQSYIVQTYGTIEKVLKQLSQELRAHKWIDERWKSVDNNGETYSPAEALAENLPAAAGKLLRTTPEFELLEYYRLLRVSIVHQNEETIRRSASAYKKLEEKHGKYFRSTYGLDAPNDKDDLSFADFCIFTRSIKYFANVINEACDLQIGDVVSYIKLRDRSALEILQLPKTKQLGALRMYVRNSYKISAEQLSTLDHSMVRYLRERRALTDLVKELNQKDRKRETSVRVARSESYTIERVEKCSKSERKNVEIIDDLSVSETIVFVSELIEKC
;
A
#
# COMPACT_ATOMS: atom_id res chain seq x y z
N MET A 1 -12.79 -1.32 -20.17
CA MET A 1 -12.58 0.10 -20.50
C MET A 1 -11.41 0.18 -21.47
N ARG A 2 -11.58 0.72 -22.67
CA ARG A 2 -10.50 0.85 -23.65
C ARG A 2 -9.49 1.86 -23.11
N ASN A 3 -8.23 1.44 -23.03
CA ASN A 3 -7.11 2.23 -22.55
C ASN A 3 -6.85 3.35 -23.56
N ASN A 4 -7.48 4.50 -23.36
CA ASN A 4 -7.26 5.69 -24.20
C ASN A 4 -5.94 6.31 -23.75
N SER A 5 -4.83 5.70 -24.16
CA SER A 5 -3.48 6.14 -23.79
C SER A 5 -3.12 7.39 -24.59
N GLN A 6 -3.70 8.53 -24.26
CA GLN A 6 -2.94 9.77 -24.43
C GLN A 6 -1.62 9.55 -23.66
N LYS A 7 -0.49 9.59 -24.37
CA LYS A 7 0.83 9.46 -23.75
C LYS A 7 0.92 10.53 -22.66
N VAL A 8 0.96 10.10 -21.40
CA VAL A 8 1.20 10.99 -20.26
C VAL A 8 2.50 11.75 -20.56
N PRO A 9 2.50 13.09 -20.55
CA PRO A 9 3.71 13.84 -20.86
C PRO A 9 4.80 13.48 -19.85
N PRO A 10 6.02 13.15 -20.31
CA PRO A 10 7.10 12.77 -19.41
C PRO A 10 7.43 13.91 -18.43
N PRO A 11 7.91 13.58 -17.22
CA PRO A 11 8.09 12.22 -16.72
C PRO A 11 6.73 11.58 -16.34
N GLY A 12 6.56 10.30 -16.68
CA GLY A 12 5.31 9.56 -16.53
C GLY A 12 5.48 8.21 -15.83
N TYR A 13 4.38 7.52 -15.56
CA TYR A 13 4.40 6.18 -14.96
C TYR A 13 4.79 5.13 -16.01
N THR A 14 5.89 4.41 -15.81
CA THR A 14 6.39 3.39 -16.74
C THR A 14 6.91 2.20 -15.95
N THR A 15 6.18 1.09 -15.98
CA THR A 15 6.54 -0.10 -15.21
C THR A 15 6.80 -1.28 -16.13
N SER A 16 8.06 -1.68 -16.24
CA SER A 16 8.49 -2.91 -16.91
C SER A 16 8.80 -4.04 -15.93
N LYS A 17 8.98 -3.71 -14.65
CA LYS A 17 9.26 -4.64 -13.55
C LYS A 17 7.99 -5.00 -12.79
N ILE A 18 8.08 -6.08 -12.02
CA ILE A 18 7.04 -6.51 -11.08
C ILE A 18 6.82 -5.40 -10.06
N LEU A 19 5.57 -5.20 -9.67
CA LEU A 19 5.17 -4.16 -8.73
C LEU A 19 4.74 -4.75 -7.41
N PHE A 20 5.04 -4.03 -6.33
CA PHE A 20 4.30 -4.19 -5.08
C PHE A 20 2.82 -3.84 -5.28
N PRO A 21 1.87 -4.59 -4.69
CA PRO A 21 0.45 -4.28 -4.80
C PRO A 21 0.09 -2.84 -4.39
N ALA A 22 0.72 -2.28 -3.37
CA ALA A 22 0.53 -0.88 -2.98
C ALA A 22 0.91 0.11 -4.10
N LEU A 23 1.99 -0.15 -4.84
CA LEU A 23 2.42 0.72 -5.95
C LEU A 23 1.55 0.53 -7.20
N ASN A 24 0.95 -0.64 -7.34
CA ASN A 24 0.06 -0.96 -8.44
C ASN A 24 -1.27 -0.18 -8.33
N ILE A 25 -1.86 -0.13 -7.13
CA ILE A 25 -3.10 0.63 -6.89
C ILE A 25 -2.91 2.15 -6.98
N LEU A 26 -1.68 2.64 -6.77
CA LEU A 26 -1.38 4.08 -6.74
C LEU A 26 -1.82 4.79 -8.02
N ASN A 27 -1.55 4.23 -9.19
CA ASN A 27 -1.90 4.86 -10.46
C ASN A 27 -3.42 4.93 -10.68
N GLU A 28 -4.16 3.94 -10.18
CA GLU A 28 -5.62 3.93 -10.23
C GLU A 28 -6.21 4.94 -9.23
N GLU A 29 -5.76 4.91 -7.97
CA GLU A 29 -6.23 5.85 -6.92
C GLU A 29 -5.92 7.31 -7.28
N LEU A 30 -4.69 7.61 -7.71
CA LEU A 30 -4.33 8.95 -8.21
C LEU A 30 -5.09 9.31 -9.48
N GLY A 31 -5.32 8.36 -10.40
CA GLY A 31 -6.08 8.65 -11.63
C GLY A 31 -7.52 9.10 -11.35
N PHE A 32 -8.20 8.45 -10.40
CA PHE A 32 -9.54 8.87 -9.97
C PHE A 32 -9.51 10.22 -9.26
N GLN A 33 -8.56 10.41 -8.34
CA GLN A 33 -8.42 11.67 -7.62
C GLN A 33 -8.10 12.83 -8.57
N ASP A 34 -7.15 12.62 -9.50
CA ASP A 34 -6.78 13.61 -10.51
C ASP A 34 -7.98 14.03 -11.34
N SER A 35 -8.81 13.07 -11.75
CA SER A 35 -10.01 13.35 -12.54
C SER A 35 -11.00 14.22 -11.77
N ALA A 36 -11.20 13.93 -10.47
CA ALA A 36 -12.09 14.71 -9.62
C ALA A 36 -11.58 16.14 -9.40
N ILE A 37 -10.28 16.30 -9.12
CA ILE A 37 -9.64 17.59 -8.90
C ILE A 37 -9.62 18.42 -10.19
N GLN A 38 -9.26 17.82 -11.33
CA GLN A 38 -9.25 18.48 -12.63
C GLN A 38 -10.65 18.92 -13.06
N LEU A 39 -11.68 18.12 -12.78
CA LEU A 39 -13.07 18.50 -13.05
C LEU A 39 -13.51 19.67 -12.16
N ALA A 40 -13.15 19.65 -10.87
CA ALA A 40 -13.46 20.74 -9.95
C ALA A 40 -12.78 22.05 -10.38
N GLU A 41 -11.50 21.99 -10.76
CA GLU A 41 -10.76 23.14 -11.28
C GLU A 41 -11.38 23.67 -12.58
N LEU A 42 -11.68 22.79 -13.53
CA LEU A 42 -12.30 23.16 -14.79
C LEU A 42 -13.66 23.83 -14.58
N ALA A 43 -14.49 23.26 -13.70
CA ALA A 43 -15.80 23.82 -13.35
C ALA A 43 -15.65 25.20 -12.70
N ALA A 44 -14.71 25.38 -11.78
CA ALA A 44 -14.45 26.66 -11.13
C ALA A 44 -14.02 27.75 -12.13
N ARG A 45 -13.14 27.41 -13.07
CA ARG A 45 -12.70 28.34 -14.13
C ARG A 45 -13.85 28.74 -15.04
N ILE A 46 -14.62 27.77 -15.54
CA ILE A 46 -15.78 28.04 -16.40
C ILE A 46 -16.80 28.91 -15.67
N LEU A 47 -17.06 28.63 -14.39
CA LEU A 47 -17.99 29.42 -13.58
C LEU A 47 -17.48 30.86 -13.40
N GLY A 48 -16.19 31.05 -13.14
CA GLY A 48 -15.56 32.36 -13.04
C GLY A 48 -15.63 33.15 -14.35
N GLU A 49 -15.32 32.50 -15.47
CA GLU A 49 -15.43 33.10 -16.82
C GLU A 49 -16.88 33.53 -17.13
N GLN A 50 -17.86 32.68 -16.82
CA GLN A 50 -19.29 32.98 -17.00
C GLN A 50 -19.76 34.13 -16.10
N ALA A 51 -19.27 34.19 -14.87
CA ALA A 51 -19.59 35.26 -13.94
C ALA A 51 -19.01 36.61 -14.41
N VAL A 52 -17.77 36.62 -14.92
CA VAL A 52 -17.13 37.82 -15.49
C VAL A 52 -17.82 38.25 -16.79
N ALA A 53 -18.24 37.30 -17.62
CA ALA A 53 -19.00 37.57 -18.84
C ALA A 53 -20.45 37.98 -18.57
N SER A 54 -20.92 37.87 -17.33
CA SER A 54 -22.26 38.31 -16.95
C SER A 54 -22.27 39.80 -16.61
N ASP A 55 -23.30 40.51 -17.07
CA ASP A 55 -23.45 41.95 -16.81
C ASP A 55 -23.76 42.28 -15.32
N PHE A 56 -24.00 41.26 -14.49
CA PHE A 56 -24.52 41.41 -13.12
C PHE A 56 -23.43 41.30 -12.04
N GLY A 57 -22.17 41.06 -12.42
CA GLY A 57 -21.10 40.81 -11.45
C GLY A 57 -21.25 39.48 -10.70
N ILE A 58 -20.22 39.10 -9.93
CA ILE A 58 -20.09 37.75 -9.36
C ILE A 58 -21.22 37.39 -8.37
N GLY A 59 -21.66 38.34 -7.54
CA GLY A 59 -22.64 38.10 -6.49
C GLY A 59 -24.01 37.75 -7.05
N ASP A 60 -24.52 38.59 -7.94
CA ASP A 60 -25.83 38.39 -8.56
C ASP A 60 -25.82 37.19 -9.50
N PHE A 61 -24.70 36.94 -10.19
CA PHE A 61 -24.51 35.71 -10.96
C PHE A 61 -24.67 34.47 -10.06
N LEU A 62 -23.93 34.37 -8.95
CA LEU A 62 -24.02 33.22 -8.05
C LEU A 62 -25.41 33.08 -7.40
N ALA A 63 -26.06 34.18 -7.05
CA ALA A 63 -27.44 34.16 -6.55
C ALA A 63 -28.43 33.61 -7.59
N ARG A 64 -28.25 33.97 -8.87
CA ARG A 64 -29.04 33.41 -9.97
C ARG A 64 -28.78 31.92 -10.15
N GLU A 65 -27.52 31.49 -10.13
CA GLU A 65 -27.18 30.07 -10.25
C GLU A 65 -27.75 29.26 -9.06
N PHE A 66 -27.76 29.81 -7.84
CA PHE A 66 -28.42 29.22 -6.67
C PHE A 66 -29.92 29.09 -6.88
N ASN A 67 -30.62 30.16 -7.29
CA ASN A 67 -32.06 30.10 -7.53
C ASN A 67 -32.43 29.08 -8.63
N ALA A 68 -31.57 28.92 -9.64
CA ALA A 68 -31.80 27.98 -10.74
C ALA A 68 -31.50 26.51 -10.37
N ARG A 69 -30.50 26.25 -9.51
CA ARG A 69 -29.99 24.88 -9.27
C ARG A 69 -30.05 24.42 -7.82
N SER A 70 -30.47 25.28 -6.90
CA SER A 70 -30.52 25.03 -5.45
C SER A 70 -29.17 24.61 -4.85
N ILE A 71 -28.05 25.09 -5.42
CA ILE A 71 -26.69 24.86 -4.90
C ILE A 71 -26.21 26.14 -4.20
N PRO A 72 -26.13 26.18 -2.86
CA PRO A 72 -25.77 27.39 -2.14
C PRO A 72 -24.31 27.78 -2.42
N HIS A 73 -24.07 29.08 -2.57
CA HIS A 73 -22.71 29.62 -2.64
C HIS A 73 -22.25 30.05 -1.24
N GLY A 74 -21.14 29.48 -0.76
CA GLY A 74 -20.59 29.79 0.57
C GLY A 74 -19.72 31.05 0.62
N THR A 75 -19.28 31.55 -0.53
CA THR A 75 -18.46 32.76 -0.67
C THR A 75 -18.67 33.36 -2.07
N HIS A 76 -18.45 34.67 -2.20
CA HIS A 76 -18.38 35.38 -3.50
C HIS A 76 -16.94 35.65 -3.94
N ASP A 77 -15.96 35.36 -3.08
CA ASP A 77 -14.55 35.57 -3.36
C ASP A 77 -13.97 34.33 -4.05
N LEU A 78 -13.98 34.35 -5.39
CA LEU A 78 -13.43 33.26 -6.19
C LEU A 78 -11.90 33.14 -6.06
N VAL A 79 -11.20 34.21 -5.71
CA VAL A 79 -9.74 34.19 -5.51
C VAL A 79 -9.43 33.42 -4.23
N HIS A 80 -10.15 33.73 -3.15
CA HIS A 80 -10.04 32.99 -1.90
C HIS A 80 -10.45 31.52 -2.07
N LEU A 81 -11.53 31.26 -2.82
CA LEU A 81 -11.96 29.89 -3.14
C LEU A 81 -10.88 29.10 -3.88
N ALA A 82 -10.24 29.71 -4.89
CA ALA A 82 -9.16 29.08 -5.64
C ALA A 82 -7.97 28.74 -4.75
N ARG A 83 -7.51 29.70 -3.92
CA ARG A 83 -6.40 29.47 -2.97
C ARG A 83 -6.69 28.31 -2.02
N PHE A 84 -7.89 28.29 -1.43
CA PHE A 84 -8.29 27.22 -0.52
C PHE A 84 -8.41 25.86 -1.25
N SER A 85 -8.91 25.87 -2.50
CA SER A 85 -9.02 24.67 -3.32
C SER A 85 -7.65 24.09 -3.64
N HIS A 86 -6.68 24.90 -4.06
CA HIS A 86 -5.31 24.43 -4.34
C HIS A 86 -4.63 23.85 -3.10
N GLN A 87 -4.78 24.49 -1.94
CA GLN A 87 -4.32 23.93 -0.65
C GLN A 87 -4.96 22.56 -0.38
N SER A 88 -6.27 22.44 -0.58
CA SER A 88 -7.00 21.17 -0.41
C SER A 88 -6.51 20.09 -1.38
N TYR A 89 -6.21 20.44 -2.64
CA TYR A 89 -5.67 19.51 -3.62
C TYR A 89 -4.33 18.90 -3.18
N ILE A 90 -3.43 19.71 -2.62
CA ILE A 90 -2.17 19.21 -2.04
C ILE A 90 -2.42 18.27 -0.85
N VAL A 91 -3.29 18.67 0.07
CA VAL A 91 -3.62 17.87 1.27
C VAL A 91 -4.17 16.50 0.87
N GLN A 92 -5.11 16.45 -0.07
CA GLN A 92 -5.72 15.22 -0.56
C GLN A 92 -4.68 14.34 -1.28
N THR A 93 -3.89 14.94 -2.19
CA THR A 93 -2.89 14.22 -2.99
C THR A 93 -1.82 13.60 -2.10
N TYR A 94 -1.34 14.34 -1.10
CA TYR A 94 -0.41 13.80 -0.13
C TYR A 94 -1.03 12.65 0.68
N GLY A 95 -2.29 12.76 1.09
CA GLY A 95 -2.99 11.69 1.81
C GLY A 95 -3.01 10.37 1.05
N THR A 96 -3.25 10.42 -0.26
CA THR A 96 -3.22 9.23 -1.14
C THR A 96 -1.84 8.57 -1.17
N ILE A 97 -0.77 9.35 -1.44
CA ILE A 97 0.59 8.77 -1.48
C ILE A 97 1.07 8.32 -0.10
N GLU A 98 0.70 9.03 0.97
CA GLU A 98 1.07 8.64 2.34
C GLU A 98 0.53 7.24 2.69
N LYS A 99 -0.74 6.99 2.37
CA LYS A 99 -1.39 5.67 2.53
C LYS A 99 -0.63 4.60 1.75
N VAL A 100 -0.29 4.86 0.49
CA VAL A 100 0.45 3.92 -0.36
C VAL A 100 1.84 3.63 0.21
N LEU A 101 2.59 4.63 0.67
CA LEU A 101 3.93 4.43 1.24
C LEU A 101 3.90 3.61 2.53
N LYS A 102 2.88 3.83 3.38
CA LYS A 102 2.65 3.04 4.60
C LYS A 102 2.34 1.59 4.27
N GLN A 103 1.47 1.33 3.28
CA GLN A 103 1.16 -0.01 2.80
C GLN A 103 2.39 -0.68 2.16
N LEU A 104 3.12 0.03 1.32
CA LEU A 104 4.35 -0.45 0.72
C LEU A 104 5.39 -0.85 1.78
N SER A 105 5.53 -0.06 2.83
CA SER A 105 6.43 -0.39 3.95
C SER A 105 6.04 -1.72 4.62
N GLN A 106 4.74 -1.95 4.82
CA GLN A 106 4.23 -3.22 5.36
C GLN A 106 4.47 -4.39 4.39
N GLU A 107 4.21 -4.17 3.10
CA GLU A 107 4.44 -5.18 2.07
C GLU A 107 5.92 -5.54 1.94
N LEU A 108 6.82 -4.56 1.97
CA LEU A 108 8.26 -4.77 1.91
C LEU A 108 8.74 -5.61 3.10
N ARG A 109 8.26 -5.27 4.31
CA ARG A 109 8.51 -6.06 5.53
C ARG A 109 8.07 -7.51 5.39
N ALA A 110 6.89 -7.73 4.81
CA ALA A 110 6.33 -9.06 4.64
C ALA A 110 7.00 -9.89 3.52
N HIS A 111 7.41 -9.26 2.42
CA HIS A 111 8.02 -9.96 1.27
C HIS A 111 9.51 -10.22 1.47
N LYS A 112 10.24 -9.27 2.09
CA LYS A 112 11.70 -9.33 2.24
C LYS A 112 12.20 -9.64 3.66
N TRP A 113 11.29 -9.96 4.58
CA TRP A 113 11.62 -10.41 5.95
C TRP A 113 12.46 -9.41 6.75
N ILE A 114 12.17 -8.12 6.62
CA ILE A 114 12.94 -7.04 7.26
C ILE A 114 12.34 -6.53 8.58
N ASP A 115 11.38 -7.24 9.16
CA ASP A 115 10.64 -6.80 10.36
C ASP A 115 11.55 -6.42 11.55
N GLU A 116 12.54 -7.24 11.86
CA GLU A 116 13.41 -7.05 13.03
C GLU A 116 14.38 -5.87 12.90
N ARG A 117 14.62 -5.40 11.68
CA ARG A 117 15.57 -4.31 11.40
C ARG A 117 14.87 -3.01 11.01
N TRP A 118 13.54 -2.99 11.04
CA TRP A 118 12.77 -1.84 10.61
C TRP A 118 12.91 -0.67 11.61
N LYS A 119 13.52 0.42 11.17
CA LYS A 119 13.63 1.66 11.92
C LYS A 119 12.43 2.57 11.65
N SER A 120 11.74 2.96 12.71
CA SER A 120 10.64 3.95 12.66
C SER A 120 11.04 5.33 13.13
N VAL A 121 12.17 5.45 13.84
CA VAL A 121 12.69 6.69 14.41
C VAL A 121 14.14 6.90 14.03
N ASP A 122 14.55 8.16 13.94
CA ASP A 122 15.93 8.55 13.72
C ASP A 122 16.78 8.45 14.99
N ASN A 123 18.07 8.81 14.88
CA ASN A 123 19.01 8.77 16.01
C ASN A 123 18.66 9.76 17.13
N ASN A 124 17.79 10.74 16.87
CA ASN A 124 17.32 11.72 17.83
C ASN A 124 15.96 11.32 18.45
N GLY A 125 15.37 10.19 18.03
CA GLY A 125 14.07 9.72 18.46
C GLY A 125 12.89 10.36 17.71
N GLU A 126 13.13 11.14 16.66
CA GLU A 126 12.06 11.70 15.82
C GLU A 126 11.51 10.62 14.88
N THR A 127 10.19 10.57 14.72
CA THR A 127 9.55 9.61 13.82
C THR A 127 9.82 9.98 12.36
N TYR A 128 10.30 9.01 11.58
CA TYR A 128 10.50 9.19 10.15
C TYR A 128 9.17 9.46 9.42
N SER A 129 9.22 10.29 8.38
CA SER A 129 8.13 10.32 7.40
C SER A 129 8.01 8.95 6.71
N PRO A 130 6.86 8.59 6.11
CA PRO A 130 6.75 7.32 5.38
C PRO A 130 7.79 7.15 4.25
N ALA A 131 8.16 8.24 3.57
CA ALA A 131 9.18 8.20 2.53
C ALA A 131 10.60 8.02 3.11
N GLU A 132 10.92 8.74 4.19
CA GLU A 132 12.20 8.57 4.90
C GLU A 132 12.34 7.18 5.52
N ALA A 133 11.27 6.67 6.14
CA ALA A 133 11.24 5.33 6.70
C ALA A 133 11.52 4.28 5.61
N LEU A 134 10.92 4.44 4.42
CA LEU A 134 11.21 3.57 3.29
C LEU A 134 12.68 3.67 2.87
N ALA A 135 13.21 4.88 2.69
CA ALA A 135 14.60 5.08 2.26
C ALA A 135 15.63 4.60 3.29
N GLU A 136 15.34 4.72 4.58
CA GLU A 136 16.22 4.27 5.68
C GLU A 136 16.31 2.74 5.77
N ASN A 137 15.20 2.05 5.48
CA ASN A 137 15.12 0.60 5.64
C ASN A 137 15.46 -0.18 4.36
N LEU A 138 15.79 0.50 3.27
CA LEU A 138 16.33 -0.10 2.06
C LEU A 138 17.86 -0.25 2.12
N PRO A 139 18.45 -1.13 1.30
CA PRO A 139 19.91 -1.18 1.14
C PRO A 139 20.49 0.21 0.85
N ALA A 140 21.66 0.52 1.39
CA ALA A 140 22.21 1.89 1.39
C ALA A 140 22.24 2.56 0.00
N ALA A 141 22.57 1.81 -1.06
CA ALA A 141 22.56 2.32 -2.43
C ALA A 141 21.14 2.68 -2.92
N ALA A 142 20.14 1.84 -2.61
CA ALA A 142 18.74 2.07 -2.95
C ALA A 142 18.12 3.21 -2.13
N GLY A 143 18.40 3.26 -0.83
CA GLY A 143 18.00 4.37 0.03
C GLY A 143 18.60 5.71 -0.42
N LYS A 144 19.87 5.70 -0.84
CA LYS A 144 20.52 6.88 -1.42
C LYS A 144 19.86 7.29 -2.74
N LEU A 145 19.57 6.35 -3.64
CA LEU A 145 18.86 6.62 -4.89
C LEU A 145 17.56 7.40 -4.64
N LEU A 146 16.74 6.94 -3.68
CA LEU A 146 15.51 7.64 -3.30
C LEU A 146 15.80 9.07 -2.84
N ARG A 147 16.66 9.26 -1.84
CA ARG A 147 16.94 10.58 -1.24
C ARG A 147 17.59 11.56 -2.21
N THR A 148 18.33 11.08 -3.20
CA THR A 148 18.98 11.95 -4.21
C THR A 148 18.08 12.30 -5.39
N THR A 149 16.93 11.64 -5.52
CA THR A 149 15.97 11.92 -6.59
C THR A 149 15.20 13.20 -6.25
N PRO A 150 15.14 14.22 -7.14
CA PRO A 150 14.48 15.49 -6.83
C PRO A 150 13.04 15.34 -6.31
N GLU A 151 12.29 14.40 -6.86
CA GLU A 151 10.90 14.13 -6.46
C GLU A 151 10.75 13.69 -5.00
N PHE A 152 11.80 13.12 -4.39
CA PHE A 152 11.80 12.82 -2.96
C PHE A 152 11.73 14.09 -2.12
N GLU A 153 12.54 15.09 -2.45
CA GLU A 153 12.52 16.38 -1.74
C GLU A 153 11.25 17.17 -2.01
N LEU A 154 10.68 17.06 -3.22
CA LEU A 154 9.37 17.63 -3.54
C LEU A 154 8.25 16.99 -2.70
N LEU A 155 8.28 15.66 -2.54
CA LEU A 155 7.33 14.94 -1.70
C LEU A 155 7.44 15.35 -0.22
N GLU A 156 8.67 15.48 0.30
CA GLU A 156 8.90 15.95 1.67
C GLU A 156 8.52 17.42 1.87
N TYR A 157 8.73 18.27 0.86
CA TYR A 157 8.22 19.64 0.87
C TYR A 157 6.70 19.66 0.99
N TYR A 158 5.98 18.95 0.11
CA TYR A 158 4.51 18.93 0.15
C TYR A 158 3.96 18.25 1.41
N ARG A 159 4.71 17.33 2.04
CA ARG A 159 4.38 16.83 3.39
C ARG A 159 4.35 17.95 4.42
N LEU A 160 5.43 18.73 4.50
CA LEU A 160 5.56 19.83 5.45
C LEU A 160 4.55 20.94 5.16
N LEU A 161 4.28 21.19 3.88
CA LEU A 161 3.25 22.13 3.45
C LEU A 161 1.85 21.67 3.86
N ARG A 162 1.50 20.40 3.68
CA ARG A 162 0.24 19.84 4.19
C ARG A 162 0.11 20.07 5.69
N VAL A 163 1.18 19.81 6.45
CA VAL A 163 1.18 20.03 7.90
C VAL A 163 0.92 21.49 8.23
N SER A 164 1.53 22.46 7.52
CA SER A 164 1.32 23.88 7.78
C SER A 164 -0.03 24.43 7.27
N ILE A 165 -0.67 23.76 6.31
CA ILE A 165 -2.05 24.04 5.89
C ILE A 165 -3.03 23.59 6.98
N VAL A 166 -2.87 22.35 7.48
CA VAL A 166 -3.79 21.74 8.46
C VAL A 166 -3.58 22.30 9.88
N HIS A 167 -2.33 22.52 10.28
CA HIS A 167 -1.96 23.04 11.59
C HIS A 167 -1.31 24.41 11.43
N GLN A 168 -2.09 25.48 11.56
CA GLN A 168 -1.63 26.85 11.31
C GLN A 168 -0.92 27.45 12.53
N ASN A 169 0.22 26.87 12.91
CA ASN A 169 1.10 27.45 13.94
C ASN A 169 2.39 28.00 13.32
N GLU A 170 3.06 28.92 14.01
CA GLU A 170 4.25 29.60 13.51
C GLU A 170 5.38 28.63 13.15
N GLU A 171 5.57 27.57 13.94
CA GLU A 171 6.63 26.59 13.72
C GLU A 171 6.45 25.82 12.40
N THR A 172 5.25 25.28 12.16
CA THR A 172 4.95 24.49 10.95
C THR A 172 5.00 25.36 9.70
N ILE A 173 4.51 26.61 9.78
CA ILE A 173 4.62 27.59 8.69
C ILE A 173 6.10 27.83 8.37
N ARG A 174 6.92 28.14 9.38
CA ARG A 174 8.36 28.36 9.21
C ARG A 174 9.08 27.15 8.62
N ARG A 175 8.75 25.93 9.08
CA ARG A 175 9.31 24.68 8.55
C ARG A 175 8.97 24.48 7.07
N SER A 176 7.70 24.69 6.69
CA SER A 176 7.27 24.58 5.29
C SER A 176 7.94 25.62 4.39
N ALA A 177 8.05 26.88 4.84
CA ALA A 177 8.73 27.94 4.09
C ALA A 177 10.24 27.66 3.94
N SER A 178 10.90 27.14 4.98
CA SER A 178 12.30 26.74 4.90
C SER A 178 12.51 25.58 3.93
N ALA A 179 11.60 24.60 3.92
CA ALA A 179 11.65 23.48 2.98
C ALA A 179 11.46 23.95 1.53
N TYR A 180 10.50 24.85 1.28
CA TYR A 180 10.32 25.47 -0.03
C TYR A 180 11.60 26.15 -0.52
N LYS A 181 12.21 27.02 0.28
CA LYS A 181 13.45 27.73 -0.10
C LYS A 181 14.57 26.77 -0.51
N LYS A 182 14.79 25.72 0.29
CA LYS A 182 15.82 24.70 0.00
C LYS A 182 15.51 23.97 -1.31
N LEU A 183 14.25 23.59 -1.51
CA LEU A 183 13.81 22.89 -2.72
C LEU A 183 13.98 23.79 -3.96
N GLU A 184 13.58 25.05 -3.87
CA GLU A 184 13.67 26.01 -4.98
C GLU A 184 15.14 26.29 -5.34
N GLU A 185 15.99 26.55 -4.35
CA GLU A 185 17.43 26.76 -4.53
C GLU A 185 18.12 25.57 -5.22
N LYS A 186 17.75 24.35 -4.82
CA LYS A 186 18.43 23.13 -5.29
C LYS A 186 17.83 22.57 -6.58
N HIS A 187 16.51 22.61 -6.73
CA HIS A 187 15.75 21.87 -7.72
C HIS A 187 14.70 22.70 -8.48
N GLY A 188 14.48 23.98 -8.16
CA GLY A 188 13.47 24.81 -8.81
C GLY A 188 13.60 24.85 -10.33
N LYS A 189 14.81 25.06 -10.85
CA LYS A 189 15.09 25.01 -12.30
C LYS A 189 14.76 23.65 -12.92
N TYR A 190 15.09 22.55 -12.22
CA TYR A 190 14.81 21.20 -12.69
C TYR A 190 13.30 20.98 -12.84
N PHE A 191 12.51 21.37 -11.85
CA PHE A 191 11.06 21.20 -11.88
C PHE A 191 10.41 22.00 -13.00
N ARG A 192 10.75 23.29 -13.13
CA ARG A 192 10.20 24.15 -14.20
C ARG A 192 10.59 23.65 -15.59
N SER A 193 11.85 23.25 -15.81
CA SER A 193 12.30 22.78 -17.13
C SER A 193 11.78 21.38 -17.49
N THR A 194 11.69 20.48 -16.51
CA THR A 194 11.33 19.07 -16.74
C THR A 194 9.82 18.89 -16.86
N TYR A 195 9.04 19.62 -16.04
CA TYR A 195 7.58 19.48 -16.00
C TYR A 195 6.86 20.54 -16.84
N GLY A 196 7.53 21.66 -17.16
CA GLY A 196 6.95 22.76 -17.95
C GLY A 196 5.84 23.51 -17.22
N LEU A 197 5.93 23.57 -15.89
CA LEU A 197 4.94 24.20 -15.01
C LEU A 197 5.63 25.25 -14.15
N ASP A 198 4.90 26.33 -13.84
CA ASP A 198 5.38 27.38 -12.93
C ASP A 198 5.14 26.96 -11.47
N ALA A 199 5.84 25.89 -11.07
CA ALA A 199 5.75 25.26 -9.76
C ALA A 199 7.07 24.49 -9.49
N PRO A 200 7.41 24.15 -8.25
CA PRO A 200 6.65 24.37 -7.01
C PRO A 200 6.61 25.84 -6.57
N ASN A 201 5.57 26.22 -5.85
CA ASN A 201 5.37 27.52 -5.22
C ASN A 201 5.30 27.40 -3.70
N ASP A 202 5.39 28.52 -2.99
CA ASP A 202 5.19 28.56 -1.54
C ASP A 202 3.71 28.39 -1.15
N LYS A 203 3.41 28.42 0.15
CA LYS A 203 2.06 28.20 0.68
C LYS A 203 1.03 29.24 0.19
N ASP A 204 1.43 30.49 0.09
CA ASP A 204 0.52 31.60 -0.16
C ASP A 204 0.28 31.78 -1.67
N ASP A 205 1.23 31.32 -2.48
CA ASP A 205 1.23 31.36 -3.95
C ASP A 205 0.81 30.03 -4.60
N LEU A 206 0.24 29.10 -3.84
CA LEU A 206 -0.21 27.82 -4.40
C LEU A 206 -1.22 27.98 -5.54
N SER A 207 -0.95 27.23 -6.60
CA SER A 207 -1.73 27.22 -7.83
C SER A 207 -2.16 25.81 -8.22
N PHE A 208 -3.02 25.70 -9.23
CA PHE A 208 -3.31 24.41 -9.85
C PHE A 208 -2.06 23.74 -10.47
N ALA A 209 -1.02 24.52 -10.81
CA ALA A 209 0.24 23.97 -11.32
C ALA A 209 0.99 23.16 -10.25
N ASP A 210 0.87 23.53 -8.96
CA ASP A 210 1.43 22.79 -7.83
C ASP A 210 0.81 21.39 -7.70
N PHE A 211 -0.51 21.32 -7.83
CA PHE A 211 -1.20 20.03 -7.91
C PHE A 211 -0.71 19.20 -9.10
N CYS A 212 -0.63 19.80 -10.30
CA CYS A 212 -0.21 19.11 -11.52
C CYS A 212 1.22 18.59 -11.44
N ILE A 213 2.17 19.38 -10.93
CA ILE A 213 3.54 18.91 -10.77
C ILE A 213 3.60 17.81 -9.71
N PHE A 214 2.88 17.97 -8.61
CA PHE A 214 2.95 17.01 -7.51
C PHE A 214 2.44 15.62 -7.92
N THR A 215 1.27 15.52 -8.55
CA THR A 215 0.74 14.22 -9.01
C THR A 215 1.62 13.58 -10.08
N ARG A 216 2.19 14.38 -11.01
CA ARG A 216 3.12 13.87 -12.04
C ARG A 216 4.42 13.37 -11.42
N SER A 217 4.98 14.12 -10.46
CA SER A 217 6.17 13.73 -9.73
C SER A 217 5.96 12.46 -8.91
N ILE A 218 4.80 12.28 -8.25
CA ILE A 218 4.49 11.03 -7.54
C ILE A 218 4.49 9.85 -8.52
N LYS A 219 3.85 9.99 -9.69
CA LYS A 219 3.81 8.92 -10.70
C LYS A 219 5.20 8.56 -11.22
N TYR A 220 6.05 9.54 -11.46
CA TYR A 220 7.44 9.28 -11.83
C TYR A 220 8.21 8.62 -10.68
N PHE A 221 8.11 9.18 -9.48
CA PHE A 221 8.82 8.71 -8.31
C PHE A 221 8.40 7.30 -7.92
N ALA A 222 7.16 6.89 -8.17
CA ALA A 222 6.72 5.51 -8.00
C ALA A 222 7.54 4.51 -8.83
N ASN A 223 8.03 4.89 -10.02
CA ASN A 223 8.94 4.05 -10.80
C ASN A 223 10.29 3.90 -10.07
N VAL A 224 10.82 5.00 -9.54
CA VAL A 224 12.09 5.04 -8.80
C VAL A 224 11.99 4.23 -7.50
N ILE A 225 10.88 4.36 -6.78
CA ILE A 225 10.57 3.55 -5.60
C ILE A 225 10.53 2.06 -5.98
N ASN A 226 9.81 1.72 -7.05
CA ASN A 226 9.73 0.32 -7.48
C ASN A 226 11.10 -0.25 -7.84
N GLU A 227 11.95 0.54 -8.51
CA GLU A 227 13.32 0.16 -8.82
C GLU A 227 14.17 -0.01 -7.55
N ALA A 228 14.06 0.90 -6.58
CA ALA A 228 14.82 0.83 -5.33
C ALA A 228 14.39 -0.35 -4.45
N CYS A 229 13.09 -0.67 -4.41
CA CYS A 229 12.58 -1.80 -3.65
C CYS A 229 12.89 -3.14 -4.32
N ASP A 230 13.01 -3.18 -5.65
CA ASP A 230 13.46 -4.32 -6.47
C ASP A 230 12.77 -5.64 -6.11
N LEU A 231 11.44 -5.70 -6.29
CA LEU A 231 10.67 -6.91 -5.98
C LEU A 231 10.96 -8.02 -6.99
N GLN A 232 11.37 -9.19 -6.49
CA GLN A 232 11.68 -10.35 -7.31
C GLN A 232 10.55 -11.38 -7.31
N ILE A 233 10.48 -12.20 -8.37
CA ILE A 233 9.54 -13.32 -8.46
C ILE A 233 9.66 -14.25 -7.24
N GLY A 234 10.89 -14.50 -6.78
CA GLY A 234 11.16 -15.34 -5.61
C GLY A 234 10.52 -14.80 -4.32
N ASP A 235 10.49 -13.48 -4.15
CA ASP A 235 9.88 -12.81 -2.99
C ASP A 235 8.37 -13.02 -3.00
N VAL A 236 7.74 -12.83 -4.17
CA VAL A 236 6.29 -13.02 -4.36
C VAL A 236 5.90 -14.47 -4.08
N VAL A 237 6.63 -15.44 -4.61
CA VAL A 237 6.37 -16.86 -4.35
C VAL A 237 6.48 -17.15 -2.86
N SER A 238 7.56 -16.71 -2.22
CA SER A 238 7.81 -16.96 -0.79
C SER A 238 6.69 -16.38 0.08
N TYR A 239 6.27 -15.14 -0.21
CA TYR A 239 5.16 -14.49 0.48
C TYR A 239 3.84 -15.26 0.31
N ILE A 240 3.50 -15.65 -0.92
CA ILE A 240 2.30 -16.44 -1.21
C ILE A 240 2.29 -17.77 -0.46
N LYS A 241 3.44 -18.44 -0.38
CA LYS A 241 3.53 -19.74 0.30
C LYS A 241 3.21 -19.64 1.78
N LEU A 242 3.61 -18.54 2.41
CA LEU A 242 3.73 -18.44 3.87
C LEU A 242 2.67 -17.56 4.52
N ARG A 243 2.24 -16.46 3.89
CA ARG A 243 1.49 -15.39 4.58
C ARG A 243 0.29 -14.81 3.82
N ASP A 244 0.16 -15.05 2.52
CA ASP A 244 -0.91 -14.43 1.72
C ASP A 244 -2.28 -15.10 1.96
N ARG A 245 -3.13 -14.45 2.75
CA ARG A 245 -4.50 -14.93 3.04
C ARG A 245 -5.36 -15.08 1.79
N SER A 246 -5.27 -14.15 0.84
CA SER A 246 -6.05 -14.19 -0.41
C SER A 246 -5.64 -15.38 -1.26
N ALA A 247 -4.33 -15.66 -1.30
CA ALA A 247 -3.82 -16.87 -1.97
C ALA A 247 -4.29 -18.15 -1.25
N LEU A 248 -4.32 -18.16 0.08
CA LEU A 248 -4.84 -19.29 0.87
C LEU A 248 -6.34 -19.53 0.62
N GLU A 249 -7.14 -18.49 0.43
CA GLU A 249 -8.55 -18.62 0.04
C GLU A 249 -8.70 -19.27 -1.33
N ILE A 250 -7.83 -18.93 -2.30
CA ILE A 250 -7.80 -19.57 -3.62
C ILE A 250 -7.56 -21.08 -3.51
N LEU A 251 -6.83 -21.54 -2.49
CA LEU A 251 -6.60 -22.97 -2.26
C LEU A 251 -7.88 -23.73 -1.85
N GLN A 252 -8.93 -23.03 -1.42
CA GLN A 252 -10.23 -23.63 -1.11
C GLN A 252 -11.05 -23.96 -2.38
N LEU A 253 -10.66 -23.39 -3.53
CA LEU A 253 -11.35 -23.64 -4.80
C LEU A 253 -11.10 -25.07 -5.32
N PRO A 254 -11.97 -25.58 -6.22
CA PRO A 254 -11.73 -26.84 -6.92
C PRO A 254 -10.37 -26.86 -7.60
N LYS A 255 -9.68 -28.01 -7.56
CA LYS A 255 -8.31 -28.20 -8.08
C LYS A 255 -8.13 -27.69 -9.52
N THR A 256 -9.15 -27.86 -10.36
CA THR A 256 -9.15 -27.43 -11.76
C THR A 256 -9.15 -25.92 -11.94
N LYS A 257 -9.57 -25.15 -10.91
CA LYS A 257 -9.66 -23.69 -10.91
C LYS A 257 -8.52 -22.99 -10.18
N GLN A 258 -7.84 -23.68 -9.25
CA GLN A 258 -6.81 -23.09 -8.39
C GLN A 258 -5.70 -22.36 -9.16
N LEU A 259 -5.06 -23.04 -10.13
CA LEU A 259 -3.95 -22.45 -10.89
C LEU A 259 -4.39 -21.23 -11.70
N GLY A 260 -5.56 -21.28 -12.34
CA GLY A 260 -6.10 -20.16 -13.09
C GLY A 260 -6.41 -18.95 -12.22
N ALA A 261 -7.05 -19.18 -11.06
CA ALA A 261 -7.36 -18.14 -10.09
C ALA A 261 -6.07 -17.52 -9.50
N LEU A 262 -5.10 -18.34 -9.14
CA LEU A 262 -3.83 -17.86 -8.58
C LEU A 262 -3.02 -17.07 -9.62
N ARG A 263 -3.00 -17.50 -10.88
CA ARG A 263 -2.40 -16.73 -12.00
C ARG A 263 -3.05 -15.37 -12.15
N MET A 264 -4.38 -15.32 -12.15
CA MET A 264 -5.14 -14.08 -12.29
C MET A 264 -4.89 -13.14 -11.11
N TYR A 265 -4.90 -13.67 -9.89
CA TYR A 265 -4.59 -12.93 -8.68
C TYR A 265 -3.19 -12.30 -8.75
N VAL A 266 -2.14 -13.11 -8.97
CA VAL A 266 -0.77 -12.60 -8.99
C VAL A 266 -0.55 -11.60 -10.13
N ARG A 267 -1.09 -11.90 -11.32
CA ARG A 267 -1.01 -10.99 -12.47
C ARG A 267 -1.65 -9.63 -12.15
N ASN A 268 -2.82 -9.63 -11.52
CA ASN A 268 -3.55 -8.40 -11.23
C ASN A 268 -2.89 -7.61 -10.10
N SER A 269 -2.47 -8.29 -9.02
CA SER A 269 -1.89 -7.65 -7.84
C SER A 269 -0.48 -7.10 -8.10
N TYR A 270 0.35 -7.83 -8.85
CA TYR A 270 1.77 -7.51 -9.03
C TYR A 270 2.16 -7.03 -10.44
N LYS A 271 1.18 -6.87 -11.35
CA LYS A 271 1.36 -6.49 -12.77
C LYS A 271 2.42 -7.31 -13.52
N ILE A 272 2.44 -8.62 -13.26
CA ILE A 272 3.39 -9.55 -13.88
C ILE A 272 3.08 -9.74 -15.38
N SER A 273 4.11 -9.72 -16.23
CA SER A 273 3.99 -9.98 -17.66
C SER A 273 3.62 -11.45 -17.96
N ALA A 274 3.13 -11.74 -19.16
CA ALA A 274 2.82 -13.13 -19.54
C ALA A 274 4.07 -14.04 -19.51
N GLU A 275 5.23 -13.50 -19.89
CA GLU A 275 6.52 -14.19 -19.87
C GLU A 275 6.95 -14.51 -18.42
N GLN A 276 6.93 -13.50 -17.54
CA GLN A 276 7.27 -13.67 -16.12
C GLN A 276 6.30 -14.63 -15.40
N LEU A 277 5.02 -14.64 -15.80
CA LEU A 277 4.01 -15.54 -15.25
C LEU A 277 4.33 -17.01 -15.59
N SER A 278 4.90 -17.30 -16.76
CA SER A 278 5.29 -18.66 -17.12
C SER A 278 6.39 -19.23 -16.21
N THR A 279 7.34 -18.39 -15.80
CA THR A 279 8.37 -18.74 -14.79
C THR A 279 7.74 -18.98 -13.42
N LEU A 280 6.75 -18.16 -13.05
CA LEU A 280 6.00 -18.30 -11.80
C LEU A 280 5.20 -19.61 -11.75
N ASP A 281 4.64 -20.04 -12.88
CA ASP A 281 3.77 -21.22 -12.97
C ASP A 281 4.44 -22.50 -12.49
N HIS A 282 5.71 -22.72 -12.85
CA HIS A 282 6.45 -23.89 -12.38
C HIS A 282 6.56 -23.89 -10.84
N SER A 283 6.86 -22.73 -10.25
CA SER A 283 6.96 -22.55 -8.79
C SER A 283 5.61 -22.70 -8.10
N MET A 284 4.53 -22.19 -8.70
CA MET A 284 3.17 -22.29 -8.17
C MET A 284 2.62 -23.72 -8.26
N VAL A 285 2.84 -24.41 -9.38
CA VAL A 285 2.43 -25.81 -9.54
C VAL A 285 3.16 -26.68 -8.52
N ARG A 286 4.46 -26.45 -8.33
CA ARG A 286 5.25 -27.11 -7.28
C ARG A 286 4.68 -26.82 -5.90
N TYR A 287 4.40 -25.55 -5.57
CA TYR A 287 3.76 -25.16 -4.31
C TYR A 287 2.44 -25.88 -4.07
N LEU A 288 1.53 -25.90 -5.05
CA LEU A 288 0.23 -26.55 -4.94
C LEU A 288 0.36 -28.06 -4.69
N ARG A 289 1.40 -28.70 -5.25
CA ARG A 289 1.72 -30.11 -4.99
C ARG A 289 2.27 -30.32 -3.58
N GLU A 290 3.26 -29.53 -3.16
CA GLU A 290 3.87 -29.57 -1.82
C GLU A 290 2.81 -29.38 -0.73
N ARG A 291 1.95 -28.36 -0.89
CA ARG A 291 0.88 -28.06 0.08
C ARG A 291 -0.17 -29.16 0.15
N ARG A 292 -0.46 -29.82 -0.97
CA ARG A 292 -1.36 -30.97 -1.00
C ARG A 292 -0.76 -32.16 -0.24
N ALA A 293 0.50 -32.49 -0.50
CA ALA A 293 1.19 -33.56 0.22
C ALA A 293 1.17 -33.32 1.74
N LEU A 294 1.40 -32.07 2.17
CA LEU A 294 1.26 -31.69 3.59
C LEU A 294 -0.17 -31.84 4.12
N THR A 295 -1.18 -31.42 3.35
CA THR A 295 -2.59 -31.55 3.76
C THR A 295 -3.00 -33.01 3.90
N ASP A 296 -2.56 -33.86 2.97
CA ASP A 296 -2.83 -35.30 3.00
C ASP A 296 -2.10 -35.96 4.18
N LEU A 297 -0.85 -35.57 4.44
CA LEU A 297 -0.08 -36.02 5.62
C LEU A 297 -0.77 -35.62 6.94
N VAL A 298 -1.23 -34.38 7.07
CA VAL A 298 -1.95 -33.91 8.26
C VAL A 298 -3.25 -34.69 8.45
N LYS A 299 -3.97 -35.01 7.37
CA LYS A 299 -5.17 -35.87 7.44
C LYS A 299 -4.82 -37.29 7.89
N GLU A 300 -3.74 -37.86 7.39
CA GLU A 300 -3.26 -39.19 7.79
C GLU A 300 -2.85 -39.22 9.27
N LEU A 301 -2.14 -38.19 9.75
CA LEU A 301 -1.76 -38.06 11.16
C LEU A 301 -3.00 -37.94 12.05
N ASN A 302 -3.94 -37.06 11.71
CA ASN A 302 -5.19 -36.90 12.45
C ASN A 302 -6.02 -38.19 12.46
N GLN A 303 -6.03 -38.96 11.38
CA GLN A 303 -6.68 -40.27 11.35
C GLN A 303 -5.95 -41.30 12.23
N LYS A 304 -4.61 -41.30 12.24
CA LYS A 304 -3.81 -42.17 13.11
C LYS A 304 -4.00 -41.82 14.58
N ASP A 305 -4.07 -40.54 14.94
CA ASP A 305 -4.31 -40.09 16.31
C ASP A 305 -5.72 -40.44 16.77
N ARG A 306 -6.74 -40.22 15.93
CA ARG A 306 -8.11 -40.70 16.22
C ARG A 306 -8.16 -42.22 16.38
N LYS A 307 -7.45 -42.98 15.54
CA LYS A 307 -7.34 -44.44 15.68
C LYS A 307 -6.63 -44.83 16.96
N ARG A 308 -5.55 -44.15 17.35
CA ARG A 308 -4.84 -44.36 18.63
C ARG A 308 -5.74 -44.03 19.82
N GLU A 309 -6.48 -42.93 19.81
CA GLU A 309 -7.45 -42.59 20.85
C GLU A 309 -8.59 -43.61 20.93
N THR A 310 -9.05 -44.12 19.79
CA THR A 310 -10.06 -45.17 19.72
C THR A 310 -9.50 -46.49 20.24
N SER A 311 -8.26 -46.87 19.88
CA SER A 311 -7.55 -48.04 20.41
C SER A 311 -7.24 -47.91 21.90
N VAL A 312 -6.93 -46.72 22.42
CA VAL A 312 -6.75 -46.46 23.85
C VAL A 312 -8.09 -46.48 24.58
N ARG A 313 -9.19 -46.03 23.97
CA ARG A 313 -10.55 -46.18 24.52
C ARG A 313 -11.01 -47.64 24.52
N VAL A 314 -10.72 -48.40 23.47
CA VAL A 314 -11.03 -49.84 23.38
C VAL A 314 -10.16 -50.63 24.37
N ALA A 315 -8.85 -50.34 24.45
CA ALA A 315 -7.95 -50.92 25.44
C ALA A 315 -8.33 -50.52 26.87
N ARG A 316 -8.86 -49.30 27.10
CA ARG A 316 -9.45 -48.92 28.38
C ARG A 316 -10.77 -49.66 28.63
N SER A 317 -11.65 -49.87 27.65
CA SER A 317 -12.87 -50.67 27.87
C SER A 317 -12.58 -52.15 28.10
N GLU A 318 -11.54 -52.70 27.47
CA GLU A 318 -11.06 -54.07 27.69
C GLU A 318 -10.31 -54.18 29.02
N SER A 319 -9.49 -53.19 29.40
CA SER A 319 -8.94 -53.08 30.75
C SER A 319 -10.03 -52.89 31.80
N TYR A 320 -11.14 -52.17 31.55
CA TYR A 320 -12.28 -52.11 32.47
C TYR A 320 -13.02 -53.46 32.64
N THR A 321 -12.75 -54.43 31.77
CA THR A 321 -13.24 -55.81 31.92
C THR A 321 -12.26 -56.69 32.72
N ILE A 322 -11.00 -56.26 32.84
CA ILE A 322 -9.93 -56.96 33.59
C ILE A 322 -9.64 -56.31 34.96
N GLU A 323 -9.89 -55.00 35.12
CA GLU A 323 -9.64 -54.20 36.34
C GLU A 323 -10.88 -54.12 37.27
N ARG A 324 -11.69 -55.18 37.30
CA ARG A 324 -12.57 -55.46 38.46
C ARG A 324 -11.94 -56.43 39.47
N VAL A 325 -10.67 -56.78 39.25
CA VAL A 325 -9.79 -57.44 40.21
C VAL A 325 -8.45 -56.72 40.18
N GLU A 326 -8.34 -55.63 40.96
CA GLU A 326 -7.16 -55.19 41.73
C GLU A 326 -7.17 -53.67 41.96
N LYS A 327 -7.19 -53.33 43.26
CA LYS A 327 -6.95 -51.99 43.78
C LYS A 327 -5.45 -51.70 43.71
N CYS A 328 -5.04 -50.49 43.29
CA CYS A 328 -4.32 -49.51 44.14
C CYS A 328 -3.59 -48.41 43.35
N SER A 329 -3.55 -47.25 44.00
CA SER A 329 -2.50 -46.23 43.97
C SER A 329 -2.46 -45.19 42.84
N LYS A 330 -2.74 -43.97 43.29
CA LYS A 330 -2.56 -42.66 42.64
C LYS A 330 -1.08 -42.30 42.52
N SER A 331 -0.66 -41.74 41.39
CA SER A 331 0.07 -40.45 41.28
C SER A 331 0.39 -40.14 39.81
N GLU A 332 0.44 -38.84 39.49
CA GLU A 332 1.00 -38.26 38.24
C GLU A 332 0.08 -38.12 37.01
N ARG A 333 -0.70 -37.03 37.01
CA ARG A 333 -1.15 -36.34 35.78
C ARG A 333 -1.06 -34.83 35.97
N LYS A 334 0.06 -34.23 35.53
CA LYS A 334 0.19 -32.82 35.18
C LYS A 334 1.26 -32.76 34.09
N ASN A 335 0.85 -32.47 32.85
CA ASN A 335 1.66 -31.96 31.71
C ASN A 335 1.05 -32.25 30.31
N VAL A 336 -0.26 -32.47 30.16
CA VAL A 336 -0.90 -32.70 28.84
C VAL A 336 -2.13 -31.81 28.65
N GLU A 337 -2.01 -30.49 28.88
CA GLU A 337 -3.17 -29.57 28.79
C GLU A 337 -2.92 -28.31 27.94
N ILE A 338 -1.88 -28.26 27.08
CA ILE A 338 -1.61 -27.04 26.27
C ILE A 338 -1.80 -27.25 24.76
N ILE A 339 -2.26 -28.43 24.31
CA ILE A 339 -2.41 -28.71 22.85
C ILE A 339 -3.86 -28.61 22.37
N ASP A 340 -4.86 -28.62 23.26
CA ASP A 340 -6.27 -28.75 22.86
C ASP A 340 -6.95 -27.44 22.39
N ASP A 341 -6.29 -26.28 22.48
CA ASP A 341 -6.90 -24.97 22.18
C ASP A 341 -6.38 -24.28 20.90
N LEU A 342 -5.49 -24.90 20.12
CA LEU A 342 -5.00 -24.30 18.88
C LEU A 342 -5.94 -24.61 17.71
N SER A 343 -6.38 -23.57 17.00
CA SER A 343 -7.06 -23.73 15.73
C SER A 343 -6.13 -24.37 14.69
N VAL A 344 -6.68 -25.11 13.72
CA VAL A 344 -5.91 -25.79 12.65
C VAL A 344 -4.97 -24.82 11.91
N SER A 345 -5.35 -23.55 11.80
CA SER A 345 -4.51 -22.49 11.25
C SER A 345 -3.26 -22.19 12.08
N GLU A 346 -3.39 -22.20 13.41
CA GLU A 346 -2.28 -21.92 14.33
C GLU A 346 -1.34 -23.10 14.46
N THR A 347 -1.86 -24.33 14.39
CA THR A 347 -1.02 -25.55 14.34
C THR A 347 -0.13 -25.58 13.10
N ILE A 348 -0.63 -25.11 11.95
CA ILE A 348 0.15 -25.08 10.70
C ILE A 348 1.27 -24.03 10.76
N VAL A 349 1.02 -22.88 11.36
CA VAL A 349 2.05 -21.84 11.56
C VAL A 349 3.12 -22.35 12.53
N PHE A 350 2.71 -22.93 13.65
CA PHE A 350 3.61 -23.48 14.66
C PHE A 350 4.50 -24.61 14.12
N VAL A 351 3.93 -25.53 13.34
CA VAL A 351 4.72 -26.62 12.72
C VAL A 351 5.69 -26.09 11.65
N SER A 352 5.32 -25.02 10.94
CA SER A 352 6.23 -24.39 9.96
C SER A 352 7.42 -23.71 10.66
N GLU A 353 7.18 -23.05 11.80
CA GLU A 353 8.24 -22.42 12.61
C GLU A 353 9.18 -23.43 13.28
N LEU A 354 8.67 -24.63 13.62
CA LEU A 354 9.47 -25.72 14.20
C LEU A 354 10.40 -26.39 13.18
N ILE A 355 9.96 -26.51 11.92
CA ILE A 355 10.76 -27.11 10.84
C ILE A 355 11.93 -26.19 10.45
N GLU A 356 11.81 -24.87 10.60
CA GLU A 356 12.91 -23.93 10.31
C GLU A 356 13.95 -23.82 11.43
N LYS A 357 13.63 -24.30 12.64
CA LYS A 357 14.56 -24.30 13.80
C LYS A 357 15.33 -25.62 13.96
N CYS A 358 15.06 -26.62 13.13
CA CYS A 358 15.80 -27.88 13.03
C CYS A 358 16.56 -27.92 11.71
#